data_AF-A0A1M3NTQ9-F1
#
_entry.id   AF-A0A1M3NTQ9-F1
#
_cell.length_a   1.000
_cell.length_b   1.000
_cell.length_c   1.000
_cell.angle_alpha   90.00
_cell.angle_beta   90.00
_cell.angle_gamma   90.00
#
_symmetry.space_group_name_H-M   'P 1'
#
loop_
_entity.id
_entity.type
_entity.pdbx_description
1 polymer ?
#
loop_
_entity_poly.entity_id
_entity_poly.type
_entity_poly.pdbx_seq_one_letter_code
_entity_poly.pdbx_strand_id
1 'polypeptide(L)'
;MLLFGRRLSFCARLARWIAMLTLGAAGLGLAPALAQGQLRSSHGDWQLRCEQQTIAQPGAATPPEPREQCALVQSVAAEDRPNITLVVVALKTADGKSRLLRVIAPLNVLLPAGLGLRIDEADVGNTGFVRCLPTGCVAEVVMDDELIRQLKSGKMATFIIFEKPEEGIGIPVSLNGFGPGFDSLP
;
A
#
# COMPACT_ATOMS: atom_id res chain seq x y z
N MET A 1 100.91 13.61 12.56
CA MET A 1 101.14 12.20 12.93
C MET A 1 99.78 11.57 13.17
N LEU A 2 99.29 10.79 12.19
CA LEU A 2 98.42 9.60 12.27
C LEU A 2 97.70 9.35 13.63
N LEU A 3 96.39 9.10 13.79
CA LEU A 3 95.47 8.24 13.03
C LEU A 3 94.05 8.19 13.69
N PHE A 4 93.08 7.69 12.91
CA PHE A 4 91.90 6.88 13.27
C PHE A 4 90.66 7.51 13.98
N GLY A 5 89.48 7.25 13.40
CA GLY A 5 88.29 6.91 14.22
C GLY A 5 86.88 7.34 13.79
N ARG A 6 86.34 6.76 12.69
CA ARG A 6 85.04 6.02 12.64
C ARG A 6 83.78 6.66 13.30
N ARG A 7 82.72 6.94 12.53
CA ARG A 7 81.43 6.18 12.48
C ARG A 7 80.26 6.98 11.87
N LEU A 8 79.53 6.23 11.02
CA LEU A 8 78.15 6.31 10.56
C LEU A 8 77.19 7.26 11.29
N SER A 9 76.41 8.01 10.50
CA SER A 9 74.94 7.95 10.42
C SER A 9 74.44 9.24 9.78
N PHE A 10 73.86 9.24 8.58
CA PHE A 10 72.86 10.26 8.23
C PHE A 10 72.11 9.88 6.94
N CYS A 11 70.79 10.04 7.01
CA CYS A 11 69.82 10.23 5.93
C CYS A 11 69.82 9.28 4.73
N ALA A 12 68.79 8.44 4.64
CA ALA A 12 67.96 8.35 3.43
C ALA A 12 66.88 7.27 3.57
N ARG A 13 65.72 7.59 4.14
CA ARG A 13 64.46 6.87 3.88
C ARG A 13 63.29 7.80 4.11
N LEU A 14 62.61 8.19 3.04
CA LEU A 14 61.14 8.38 2.96
C LEU A 14 60.77 8.81 1.53
N ALA A 15 60.78 7.82 0.62
CA ALA A 15 60.04 7.90 -0.63
C ALA A 15 58.82 6.99 -0.48
N ARG A 16 57.63 7.58 -0.32
CA ARG A 16 56.34 6.89 -0.43
C ARG A 16 55.24 7.92 -0.66
N TRP A 17 55.10 8.34 -1.92
CA TRP A 17 53.91 9.02 -2.41
C TRP A 17 53.04 7.97 -3.10
N ILE A 18 52.00 7.49 -2.41
CA ILE A 18 50.87 6.79 -3.01
C ILE A 18 49.62 7.40 -2.37
N ALA A 19 48.97 8.31 -3.08
CA ALA A 19 47.60 8.72 -2.81
C ALA A 19 46.79 8.35 -4.06
N MET A 20 46.18 7.18 -3.99
CA MET A 20 45.32 6.58 -5.01
C MET A 20 43.94 7.24 -4.89
N LEU A 21 43.58 8.11 -5.84
CA LEU A 21 42.23 8.66 -5.97
C LEU A 21 41.30 7.58 -6.58
N THR A 22 40.58 6.85 -5.74
CA THR A 22 39.45 6.02 -6.16
C THR A 22 38.18 6.86 -6.14
N LEU A 23 37.75 7.30 -7.33
CA LEU A 23 36.45 7.93 -7.56
C LEU A 23 35.34 6.88 -7.32
N GLY A 24 34.67 6.96 -6.18
CA GLY A 24 33.49 6.13 -5.89
C GLY A 24 32.30 6.55 -6.75
N ALA A 25 31.89 5.68 -7.68
CA ALA A 25 30.64 5.83 -8.41
C ALA A 25 29.46 5.51 -7.48
N ALA A 26 28.79 6.54 -6.96
CA ALA A 26 27.53 6.40 -6.24
C ALA A 26 26.41 6.04 -7.24
N GLY A 27 26.00 4.77 -7.24
CA GLY A 27 24.83 4.31 -8.00
C GLY A 27 23.54 4.88 -7.41
N LEU A 28 22.87 5.75 -8.16
CA LEU A 28 21.50 6.18 -7.90
C LEU A 28 20.56 5.02 -8.26
N GLY A 29 20.17 4.22 -7.26
CA GLY A 29 19.09 3.26 -7.41
C GLY A 29 17.74 3.98 -7.48
N LEU A 30 17.13 4.02 -8.66
CA LEU A 30 15.72 4.40 -8.82
C LEU A 30 14.85 3.24 -8.32
N ALA A 31 14.42 3.31 -7.06
CA ALA A 31 13.34 2.45 -6.58
C ALA A 31 12.02 2.92 -7.20
N PRO A 32 11.17 2.03 -7.74
CA PRO A 32 9.83 2.40 -8.15
C PRO A 32 9.04 2.76 -6.89
N ALA A 33 8.65 4.03 -6.78
CA ALA A 33 7.69 4.46 -5.77
C ALA A 33 6.32 3.88 -6.14
N LEU A 34 5.83 2.91 -5.37
CA LEU A 34 4.42 2.53 -5.41
C LEU A 34 3.63 3.78 -5.04
N ALA A 35 2.89 4.35 -6.00
CA ALA A 35 2.04 5.52 -5.80
C ALA A 35 0.88 5.16 -4.87
N GLN A 36 1.15 5.10 -3.56
CA GLN A 36 0.14 5.09 -2.53
C GLN A 36 -0.20 6.56 -2.28
N GLY A 37 -1.43 6.98 -2.60
CA GLY A 37 -1.87 8.37 -2.47
C GLY A 37 -1.45 9.02 -1.15
N GLN A 38 -1.25 10.34 -1.19
CA GLN A 38 -0.78 11.13 -0.05
C GLN A 38 -1.75 10.99 1.11
N LEU A 39 -1.24 10.66 2.30
CA LEU A 39 -2.03 10.63 3.53
C LEU A 39 -2.54 12.04 3.83
N ARG A 40 -3.87 12.21 3.88
CA ARG A 40 -4.53 13.47 4.24
C ARG A 40 -4.92 13.51 5.71
N SER A 41 -5.47 12.42 6.24
CA SER A 41 -5.87 12.30 7.64
C SER A 41 -5.97 10.84 8.06
N SER A 42 -6.03 10.60 9.38
CA SER A 42 -6.31 9.30 9.97
C SER A 42 -7.55 9.37 10.85
N HIS A 43 -8.35 8.31 10.84
CA HIS A 43 -9.59 8.15 11.60
C HIS A 43 -9.57 6.77 12.25
N GLY A 44 -9.17 6.68 13.52
CA GLY A 44 -8.93 5.38 14.16
C GLY A 44 -7.90 4.57 13.37
N ASP A 45 -8.32 3.39 12.91
CA ASP A 45 -7.47 2.46 12.14
C ASP A 45 -7.48 2.74 10.62
N TRP A 46 -8.29 3.71 10.17
CA TRP A 46 -8.47 4.06 8.77
C TRP A 46 -7.66 5.29 8.36
N GLN A 47 -7.18 5.29 7.13
CA GLN A 47 -6.38 6.38 6.56
C GLN A 47 -7.09 6.98 5.34
N LEU A 48 -7.39 8.28 5.38
CA LEU A 48 -7.84 9.02 4.22
C LEU A 48 -6.62 9.35 3.35
N ARG A 49 -6.57 8.79 2.16
CA ARG A 49 -5.48 8.98 1.20
C ARG A 49 -6.03 9.55 -0.10
N CYS A 50 -5.36 10.55 -0.64
CA CYS A 50 -5.78 11.18 -1.89
C CYS A 50 -4.66 11.18 -2.92
N GLU A 51 -5.04 10.99 -4.18
CA GLU A 51 -4.15 11.03 -5.32
C GLU A 51 -4.63 12.13 -6.28
N GLN A 52 -3.67 12.91 -6.80
CA GLN A 52 -3.93 13.82 -7.91
C GLN A 52 -3.87 13.02 -9.21
N GLN A 53 -5.02 12.89 -9.86
CA GLN A 53 -5.16 12.24 -11.15
C GLN A 53 -5.27 13.30 -12.23
N THR A 54 -4.26 13.35 -13.10
CA THR A 54 -4.28 14.18 -14.30
C THR A 54 -4.83 13.34 -15.45
N ILE A 55 -6.13 13.47 -15.74
CA ILE A 55 -6.77 12.72 -16.83
C ILE A 55 -6.55 13.48 -18.15
N ALA A 56 -5.56 13.05 -18.93
CA ALA A 56 -5.37 13.54 -20.29
C ALA A 56 -6.34 12.82 -21.25
N GLN A 57 -7.21 13.57 -21.92
CA GLN A 57 -8.06 13.03 -22.97
C GLN A 57 -7.38 13.18 -24.34
N PRO A 58 -7.20 12.09 -25.10
CA PRO A 58 -6.64 12.17 -26.44
C PRO A 58 -7.47 13.11 -27.32
N GLY A 59 -6.83 14.14 -27.87
CA GLY A 59 -7.49 15.13 -28.73
C GLY A 59 -8.25 16.25 -28.01
N ALA A 60 -8.14 16.38 -26.69
CA ALA A 60 -8.73 17.51 -25.96
C ALA A 60 -8.03 18.84 -26.35
N ALA A 61 -8.84 19.84 -26.71
CA ALA A 61 -8.37 21.20 -27.04
C ALA A 61 -7.93 21.99 -25.79
N THR A 62 -8.27 21.51 -24.59
CA THR A 62 -7.94 22.13 -23.31
C THR A 62 -6.90 21.29 -22.54
N PRO A 63 -6.04 21.93 -21.72
CA PRO A 63 -5.11 21.22 -20.85
C PRO A 63 -5.83 20.23 -19.93
N PRO A 64 -5.18 19.10 -19.56
CA PRO A 64 -5.76 18.14 -18.61
C PRO A 64 -6.05 18.84 -17.27
N GLU A 65 -7.27 18.71 -16.76
CA GLU A 65 -7.60 19.23 -15.43
C GLU A 65 -7.15 18.23 -14.36
N PRO A 66 -6.43 18.69 -13.32
CA PRO A 66 -6.13 17.86 -12.15
C PRO A 66 -7.43 17.55 -11.41
N ARG A 67 -7.74 16.27 -11.22
CA ARG A 67 -8.81 15.82 -10.33
C ARG A 67 -8.20 15.12 -9.13
N GLU A 68 -8.69 15.44 -7.94
CA GLU A 68 -8.29 14.72 -6.74
C GLU A 68 -9.27 13.57 -6.50
N GLN A 69 -8.75 12.34 -6.36
CA GLN A 69 -9.53 11.19 -5.92
C GLN A 69 -9.04 10.77 -4.55
N CYS A 70 -9.95 10.77 -3.58
CA CYS A 70 -9.69 10.30 -2.23
C CYS A 70 -10.30 8.92 -1.99
N ALA A 71 -9.68 8.17 -1.09
CA ALA A 71 -10.17 6.89 -0.60
C ALA A 71 -9.81 6.72 0.87
N LEU A 72 -10.69 6.02 1.59
CA LEU A 72 -10.46 5.58 2.96
C LEU A 72 -9.89 4.17 2.92
N VAL A 73 -8.70 3.98 3.47
CA VAL A 73 -7.91 2.77 3.30
C VAL A 73 -7.53 2.16 4.64
N GLN A 74 -7.62 0.84 4.74
CA GLN A 74 -7.01 0.05 5.80
C GLN A 74 -6.32 -1.17 5.19
N SER A 75 -5.10 -1.46 5.63
CA SER A 75 -4.35 -2.65 5.23
C SER A 75 -4.19 -3.55 6.45
N VAL A 76 -4.55 -4.82 6.33
CA VAL A 76 -4.56 -5.77 7.45
C VAL A 76 -3.98 -7.09 7.02
N ALA A 77 -3.11 -7.67 7.84
CA ALA A 77 -2.62 -9.02 7.67
C ALA A 77 -3.48 -10.01 8.46
N ALA A 78 -3.66 -11.23 7.95
CA ALA A 78 -4.34 -12.29 8.69
C ALA A 78 -3.52 -12.66 9.94
N GLU A 79 -4.19 -12.84 11.08
CA GLU A 79 -3.52 -13.08 12.38
C GLU A 79 -2.63 -14.33 12.35
N ASP A 80 -3.18 -15.46 11.85
CA ASP A 80 -2.46 -16.73 11.78
C ASP A 80 -1.56 -16.87 10.54
N ARG A 81 -1.68 -15.93 9.59
CA ARG A 81 -0.96 -15.95 8.30
C ARG A 81 -0.54 -14.53 7.92
N PRO A 82 0.51 -13.97 8.55
CA PRO A 82 0.93 -12.57 8.32
C PRO A 82 1.38 -12.28 6.88
N ASN A 83 1.60 -13.32 6.08
CA ASN A 83 1.92 -13.24 4.65
C ASN A 83 0.69 -12.91 3.79
N ILE A 84 -0.51 -13.08 4.35
CA ILE A 84 -1.80 -12.80 3.70
C ILE A 84 -2.24 -11.42 4.15
N THR A 85 -2.14 -10.44 3.26
CA THR A 85 -2.56 -9.06 3.51
C THR A 85 -3.74 -8.70 2.63
N LEU A 86 -4.77 -8.12 3.23
CA LEU A 86 -5.86 -7.44 2.55
C LEU A 86 -5.63 -5.93 2.55
N VAL A 87 -6.04 -5.28 1.47
CA VAL A 87 -6.23 -3.84 1.44
C VAL A 87 -7.70 -3.55 1.19
N VAL A 88 -8.35 -2.90 2.15
CA VAL A 88 -9.75 -2.49 2.09
C VAL A 88 -9.82 -1.01 1.78
N VAL A 89 -10.61 -0.66 0.79
CA VAL A 89 -10.70 0.69 0.23
C VAL A 89 -12.17 1.07 0.10
N ALA A 90 -12.59 2.11 0.80
CA ALA A 90 -13.89 2.75 0.60
C ALA A 90 -13.69 4.08 -0.15
N LEU A 91 -14.47 4.30 -1.21
CA LEU A 91 -14.36 5.52 -2.02
C LEU A 91 -15.72 5.97 -2.55
N LYS A 92 -15.85 7.28 -2.77
CA LYS A 92 -16.93 7.87 -3.57
C LYS A 92 -16.40 8.07 -4.98
N THR A 93 -17.18 7.68 -5.98
CA THR A 93 -16.76 7.85 -7.38
C THR A 93 -16.61 9.33 -7.72
N ALA A 94 -15.72 9.66 -8.65
CA ALA A 94 -15.48 11.05 -9.04
C ALA A 94 -16.71 11.79 -9.59
N ASP A 95 -17.73 11.05 -10.06
CA ASP A 95 -19.02 11.61 -10.48
C ASP A 95 -20.03 11.78 -9.34
N GLY A 96 -19.67 11.37 -8.11
CA GLY A 96 -20.50 11.45 -6.91
C GLY A 96 -21.66 10.47 -6.87
N LYS A 97 -21.80 9.56 -7.85
CA LYS A 97 -23.00 8.73 -8.01
C LYS A 97 -22.95 7.40 -7.25
N SER A 98 -21.75 6.89 -6.99
CA SER A 98 -21.57 5.58 -6.38
C SER A 98 -20.61 5.64 -5.20
N ARG A 99 -20.87 4.78 -4.23
CA ARG A 99 -20.04 4.55 -3.05
C ARG A 99 -19.55 3.12 -3.17
N LEU A 100 -18.25 2.92 -3.29
CA LEU A 100 -17.68 1.62 -3.59
C LEU A 100 -16.90 1.09 -2.40
N LEU A 101 -17.08 -0.19 -2.09
CA LEU A 101 -16.18 -0.96 -1.24
C LEU A 101 -15.34 -1.85 -2.16
N ARG A 102 -14.05 -1.59 -2.20
CA ARG A 102 -13.07 -2.34 -2.96
C ARG A 102 -12.14 -3.06 -2.00
N VAL A 103 -11.94 -4.35 -2.22
CA VAL A 103 -11.01 -5.18 -1.45
C VAL A 103 -10.01 -5.79 -2.41
N ILE A 104 -8.73 -5.66 -2.07
CA ILE A 104 -7.62 -6.25 -2.80
C ILE A 104 -7.10 -7.40 -1.95
N ALA A 105 -7.44 -8.61 -2.39
CA ALA A 105 -6.96 -9.87 -1.82
C ALA A 105 -5.63 -10.27 -2.45
N PRO A 106 -4.83 -11.10 -1.76
CA PRO A 106 -3.62 -11.66 -2.36
C PRO A 106 -3.95 -12.53 -3.60
N LEU A 107 -2.90 -12.86 -4.34
CA LEU A 107 -3.00 -13.86 -5.41
C LEU A 107 -3.26 -15.25 -4.82
N ASN A 108 -3.64 -16.20 -5.69
CA ASN A 108 -3.96 -17.59 -5.33
C ASN A 108 -5.28 -17.80 -4.56
N VAL A 109 -6.22 -16.85 -4.69
CA VAL A 109 -7.61 -17.02 -4.21
C VAL A 109 -8.45 -17.87 -5.16
N LEU A 110 -9.43 -18.59 -4.59
CA LEU A 110 -10.39 -19.41 -5.28
C LEU A 110 -11.50 -18.55 -5.88
N LEU A 111 -11.35 -18.22 -7.17
CA LEU A 111 -12.27 -17.33 -7.89
C LEU A 111 -13.76 -17.73 -7.81
N PRO A 112 -14.14 -19.02 -7.92
CA PRO A 112 -15.54 -19.42 -7.80
C PRO A 112 -16.19 -19.13 -6.45
N ALA A 113 -15.41 -19.13 -5.36
CA ALA A 113 -15.92 -18.86 -4.01
C ALA A 113 -16.05 -17.36 -3.71
N GLY A 114 -15.23 -16.53 -4.38
CA GLY A 114 -15.22 -15.09 -4.20
C GLY A 114 -14.67 -14.64 -2.85
N LEU A 115 -15.09 -13.45 -2.43
CA LEU A 115 -14.78 -12.82 -1.16
C LEU A 115 -16.05 -12.75 -0.29
N GLY A 116 -16.00 -13.39 0.87
CA GLY A 116 -17.07 -13.28 1.88
C GLY A 116 -16.88 -12.05 2.77
N LEU A 117 -17.98 -11.51 3.29
CA LEU A 117 -17.99 -10.44 4.27
C LEU A 117 -18.97 -10.77 5.40
N ARG A 118 -18.47 -10.67 6.64
CA ARG A 118 -19.29 -10.63 7.85
C ARG A 118 -19.00 -9.33 8.59
N ILE A 119 -20.03 -8.71 9.16
CA ILE A 119 -19.88 -7.54 10.03
C ILE A 119 -20.38 -7.93 11.41
N ASP A 120 -19.47 -7.94 12.37
CA ASP A 120 -19.67 -8.53 13.69
C ASP A 120 -20.20 -9.98 13.57
N GLU A 121 -21.45 -10.23 13.98
CA GLU A 121 -22.08 -11.56 13.86
C GLU A 121 -22.92 -11.72 12.59
N ALA A 122 -23.21 -10.63 11.87
CA ALA A 122 -24.08 -10.64 10.69
C ALA A 122 -23.33 -11.11 9.44
N ASP A 123 -23.93 -12.05 8.71
CA ASP A 123 -23.47 -12.47 7.39
C ASP A 123 -24.01 -11.52 6.32
N VAL A 124 -23.11 -10.82 5.63
CA VAL A 124 -23.44 -9.89 4.54
C VAL A 124 -23.46 -10.64 3.19
N GLY A 125 -22.74 -11.77 3.11
CA GLY A 125 -22.65 -12.61 1.93
C GLY A 125 -21.34 -12.47 1.16
N ASN A 126 -21.36 -12.91 -0.09
CA ASN A 126 -20.17 -13.07 -0.93
C ASN A 126 -20.26 -12.23 -2.20
N THR A 127 -19.11 -11.77 -2.69
CA THR A 127 -18.97 -11.14 -4.01
C THR A 127 -17.85 -11.77 -4.81
N GLY A 128 -17.98 -11.77 -6.14
CA GLY A 128 -16.94 -12.27 -7.04
C GLY A 128 -15.74 -11.32 -7.13
N PHE A 129 -14.59 -11.89 -7.48
CA PHE A 129 -13.43 -11.10 -7.92
C PHE A 129 -13.66 -10.63 -9.36
N VAL A 130 -13.61 -9.32 -9.58
CA VAL A 130 -13.86 -8.71 -10.91
C VAL A 130 -12.62 -8.74 -11.81
N ARG A 131 -11.42 -8.76 -11.23
CA ARG A 131 -10.14 -8.88 -11.95
C ARG A 131 -9.01 -9.25 -10.99
N CYS A 132 -7.97 -9.89 -11.51
CA CYS A 132 -6.71 -10.05 -10.80
C CYS A 132 -5.59 -9.28 -11.51
N LEU A 133 -4.81 -8.55 -10.73
CA LEU A 133 -3.67 -7.75 -11.15
C LEU A 133 -2.41 -8.30 -10.46
N PRO A 134 -1.20 -7.93 -10.90
CA PRO A 134 0.03 -8.32 -10.21
C PRO A 134 0.07 -7.93 -8.72
N THR A 135 -0.70 -6.90 -8.35
CA THR A 135 -0.86 -6.41 -6.97
C THR A 135 -1.89 -7.17 -6.14
N GLY A 136 -2.72 -8.03 -6.75
CA GLY A 136 -3.78 -8.78 -6.06
C GLY A 136 -5.08 -8.92 -6.86
N CYS A 137 -6.01 -9.71 -6.32
CA CYS A 137 -7.34 -9.92 -6.87
C CYS A 137 -8.33 -8.93 -6.26
N VAL A 138 -9.08 -8.23 -7.12
CA VAL A 138 -9.98 -7.14 -6.76
C VAL A 138 -11.41 -7.66 -6.69
N ALA A 139 -12.05 -7.49 -5.53
CA ALA A 139 -13.48 -7.56 -5.37
C ALA A 139 -14.01 -6.13 -5.15
N GLU A 140 -15.13 -5.79 -5.79
CA GLU A 140 -15.70 -4.44 -5.70
C GLU A 140 -17.22 -4.52 -5.72
N VAL A 141 -17.86 -3.82 -4.80
CA VAL A 141 -19.31 -3.70 -4.73
C VAL A 141 -19.72 -2.24 -4.58
N VAL A 142 -20.89 -1.91 -5.12
CA VAL A 142 -21.58 -0.66 -4.78
C VAL A 142 -22.21 -0.84 -3.41
N MET A 143 -21.85 0.01 -2.46
CA MET A 143 -22.46 0.03 -1.14
C MET A 143 -23.82 0.73 -1.19
N ASP A 144 -24.84 0.02 -0.75
CA ASP A 144 -26.14 0.61 -0.43
C ASP A 144 -26.11 1.27 0.97
N ASP A 145 -27.22 1.90 1.34
CA ASP A 145 -27.30 2.60 2.62
C ASP A 145 -27.28 1.65 3.83
N GLU A 146 -27.69 0.39 3.66
CA GLU A 146 -27.66 -0.61 4.74
C GLU A 146 -26.23 -1.05 5.02
N LEU A 147 -25.47 -1.42 3.98
CA LEU A 147 -24.07 -1.79 4.13
C LEU A 147 -23.25 -0.64 4.73
N ILE A 148 -23.49 0.59 4.30
CA ILE A 148 -22.84 1.76 4.90
C ILE A 148 -23.20 1.88 6.37
N ARG A 149 -24.49 1.76 6.74
CA ARG A 149 -24.90 1.79 8.15
C ARG A 149 -24.18 0.72 8.97
N GLN A 150 -24.16 -0.52 8.50
CA GLN A 150 -23.50 -1.64 9.17
C GLN A 150 -22.00 -1.39 9.36
N LEU A 151 -21.30 -0.92 8.33
CA LEU A 151 -19.87 -0.59 8.42
C LEU A 151 -19.60 0.59 9.38
N LYS A 152 -20.51 1.56 9.45
CA LYS A 152 -20.38 2.72 10.35
C LYS A 152 -20.65 2.38 11.81
N SER A 153 -21.57 1.46 12.10
CA SER A 153 -21.95 1.08 13.47
C SER A 153 -21.24 -0.16 13.99
N GLY A 154 -20.73 -1.00 13.09
CA GLY A 154 -20.06 -2.25 13.43
C GLY A 154 -18.71 -2.02 14.09
N LYS A 155 -18.19 -3.07 14.74
CA LYS A 155 -16.86 -3.03 15.38
C LYS A 155 -15.80 -3.70 14.51
N MET A 156 -16.17 -4.77 13.83
CA MET A 156 -15.26 -5.58 13.04
C MET A 156 -15.92 -6.05 11.75
N ALA A 157 -15.21 -5.95 10.64
CA ALA A 157 -15.55 -6.60 9.38
C ALA A 157 -14.61 -7.78 9.17
N THR A 158 -15.13 -8.99 9.13
CA THR A 158 -14.36 -10.20 8.81
C THR A 158 -14.50 -10.47 7.32
N PHE A 159 -13.42 -10.25 6.58
CA PHE A 159 -13.32 -10.66 5.18
C PHE A 159 -12.84 -12.10 5.10
N ILE A 160 -13.48 -12.89 4.25
CA ILE A 160 -13.20 -14.32 4.14
C ILE A 160 -12.72 -14.61 2.72
N ILE A 161 -11.48 -15.05 2.60
CA ILE A 161 -10.91 -15.56 1.35
C ILE A 161 -10.83 -17.08 1.41
N PHE A 162 -10.79 -17.70 0.24
CA PHE A 162 -10.65 -19.15 0.10
C PHE A 162 -9.46 -19.44 -0.80
N GLU A 163 -8.53 -20.30 -0.38
CA GLU A 163 -7.52 -20.88 -1.27
C GLU A 163 -8.00 -22.21 -1.86
N LYS A 164 -8.86 -22.91 -1.12
CA LYS A 164 -9.52 -24.17 -1.47
C LYS A 164 -10.98 -24.14 -0.98
N PRO A 165 -11.89 -24.94 -1.56
CA PRO A 165 -13.31 -24.89 -1.22
C PRO A 165 -13.59 -25.10 0.28
N GLU A 166 -12.78 -25.89 0.95
CA GLU A 166 -13.02 -26.35 2.33
C GLU A 166 -12.27 -25.51 3.38
N GLU A 167 -11.52 -24.47 2.95
CA GLU A 167 -10.61 -23.72 3.81
C GLU A 167 -10.81 -22.21 3.63
N GLY A 168 -11.72 -21.65 4.45
CA GLY A 168 -11.93 -20.22 4.55
C GLY A 168 -10.96 -19.59 5.55
N ILE A 169 -10.31 -18.50 5.14
CA ILE A 169 -9.40 -17.71 5.96
C ILE A 169 -10.11 -16.40 6.30
N GLY A 170 -10.52 -16.27 7.56
CA GLY A 170 -11.11 -15.05 8.09
C GLY A 170 -10.04 -14.02 8.45
N ILE A 171 -10.20 -12.79 7.97
CA ILE A 171 -9.26 -11.70 8.16
C ILE A 171 -10.03 -10.55 8.81
N PRO A 172 -9.88 -10.35 10.13
CA PRO A 172 -10.61 -9.33 10.86
C PRO A 172 -10.05 -7.94 10.53
N VAL A 173 -10.93 -7.03 10.15
CA VAL A 173 -10.61 -5.62 9.86
C VAL A 173 -11.37 -4.75 10.84
N SER A 174 -10.65 -3.87 11.55
CA SER A 174 -11.26 -2.98 12.52
C SER A 174 -12.15 -1.94 11.83
N LEU A 175 -13.36 -1.74 12.33
CA LEU A 175 -14.25 -0.66 11.86
C LEU A 175 -14.09 0.62 12.70
N ASN A 176 -13.17 0.64 13.66
CA ASN A 176 -12.88 1.81 14.47
C ASN A 176 -12.40 2.99 13.60
N GLY A 177 -13.24 4.02 13.52
CA GLY A 177 -12.98 5.22 12.72
C GLY A 177 -13.46 5.13 11.27
N PHE A 178 -14.06 4.02 10.84
CA PHE A 178 -14.65 3.90 9.49
C PHE A 178 -15.69 4.99 9.24
N GLY A 179 -16.65 5.18 10.16
CA GLY A 179 -17.73 6.15 9.97
C GLY A 179 -17.26 7.59 9.78
N PRO A 180 -16.50 8.16 10.73
CA PRO A 180 -15.91 9.49 10.56
C PRO A 180 -15.02 9.62 9.33
N GLY A 181 -14.25 8.58 8.98
CA GLY A 181 -13.41 8.58 7.79
C GLY A 181 -14.18 8.48 6.49
N PHE A 182 -15.29 7.76 6.46
CA PHE A 182 -16.14 7.64 5.27
C PHE A 182 -16.92 8.93 5.03
N ASP A 183 -17.37 9.57 6.11
CA ASP A 183 -18.05 10.87 6.05
C ASP A 183 -17.12 12.01 5.60
N SER A 184 -15.80 11.88 5.81
CA SER A 184 -14.80 12.87 5.36
C SER A 184 -14.38 12.74 3.91
N LEU A 185 -14.82 11.68 3.20
CA LEU A 185 -14.59 11.56 1.75
C LEU A 185 -15.35 12.66 0.99
N PRO A 186 -14.72 13.30 -0.01
CA PRO A 186 -15.34 14.34 -0.83
C PRO A 186 -16.49 13.81 -1.69
#